data_AF-A0AAV8WNB8-F1
#
_entry.id   AF-A0AAV8WNB8-F1
#
_cell.length_a   1.000
_cell.length_b   1.000
_cell.length_c   1.000
_cell.angle_alpha   90.00
_cell.angle_beta   90.00
_cell.angle_gamma   90.00
#
_symmetry.space_group_name_H-M   'P 1'
#
loop_
_entity.id
_entity.type
_entity.pdbx_description
1 polymer ?
#
loop_
_entity_poly.entity_id
_entity_poly.type
_entity_poly.pdbx_seq_one_letter_code
_entity_poly.pdbx_strand_id
1 'polypeptide(L)' 'MPDLEHVLDRGETQYKCSNKLLALKWKDKREVFMLTTMHNSEVSGTGKIDKDTGEEKRNLIAFWTTMNTWGLLIAPI' A
#
# COMPACT_ATOMS: atom_id res chain seq x y z
N MET A 1 -16.76 -4.72 -4.84
CA MET A 1 -15.32 -4.43 -4.62
C MET A 1 -14.91 -3.46 -5.72
N PRO A 2 -14.15 -2.38 -5.46
CA PRO A 2 -13.80 -1.44 -6.53
C PRO A 2 -12.93 -2.11 -7.60
N ASP A 3 -13.16 -1.76 -8.86
CA ASP A 3 -12.42 -2.33 -10.00
C ASP A 3 -10.94 -1.96 -9.91
N LEU A 4 -10.14 -2.91 -9.43
CA LEU A 4 -8.68 -2.92 -9.39
C LEU A 4 -8.20 -4.06 -10.31
N GLU A 5 -8.62 -3.96 -11.58
CA GLU A 5 -8.45 -5.00 -12.61
C GLU A 5 -7.00 -5.12 -13.11
N HIS A 6 -6.12 -4.20 -12.70
CA HIS A 6 -4.73 -4.25 -13.14
C HIS A 6 -4.01 -5.43 -12.48
N VAL A 7 -3.41 -6.29 -13.31
CA VAL A 7 -2.53 -7.36 -12.84
C VAL A 7 -1.24 -6.70 -12.38
N LEU A 8 -0.98 -6.76 -11.08
CA LEU A 8 0.21 -6.17 -10.49
C LEU A 8 1.41 -7.08 -10.69
N ASP A 9 2.59 -6.49 -10.85
CA ASP A 9 3.87 -7.18 -10.69
C ASP A 9 4.31 -7.20 -9.23
N ARG A 10 5.29 -8.06 -8.92
CA ARG A 10 5.76 -8.23 -7.54
C ARG A 10 6.39 -6.93 -7.04
N GLY A 11 5.87 -6.42 -5.92
CA GLY A 11 6.30 -5.17 -5.33
C GLY A 11 5.47 -3.97 -5.79
N GLU A 12 4.59 -4.13 -6.78
CA GLU A 12 3.68 -3.08 -7.21
C GLU A 12 2.47 -2.96 -6.30
N THR A 13 1.83 -1.79 -6.37
CA THR A 13 0.68 -1.42 -5.57
C THR A 13 -0.25 -0.55 -6.39
N GLN A 14 -1.54 -0.87 -6.39
CA GLN A 14 -2.61 -0.08 -6.98
C GLN A 14 -3.57 0.37 -5.89
N TYR A 15 -4.11 1.57 -6.02
CA TYR A 15 -5.11 2.05 -5.07
C TYR A 15 -6.20 2.86 -5.78
N LYS A 16 -7.36 2.90 -5.14
CA LYS A 16 -8.49 3.75 -5.53
C LYS A 16 -9.02 4.41 -4.27
N CYS A 17 -8.97 5.74 -4.25
CA CYS A 17 -9.54 6.53 -3.16
C CYS A 17 -10.91 7.09 -3.56
N SER A 18 -11.77 7.21 -2.57
CA SER A 18 -13.01 7.97 -2.58
C SER A 18 -13.03 8.84 -1.32
N ASN A 19 -13.97 9.77 -1.21
CA ASN A 19 -14.04 10.73 -0.09
C ASN A 19 -14.10 10.10 1.31
N LYS A 20 -14.45 8.81 1.41
CA LYS A 20 -14.62 8.08 2.68
C LYS A 20 -13.81 6.79 2.78
N LEU A 21 -13.29 6.29 1.66
CA LEU A 21 -12.72 4.94 1.57
C LEU A 21 -11.51 4.93 0.65
N LEU A 22 -10.48 4.21 1.06
CA LEU A 22 -9.32 3.88 0.26
C LEU A 22 -9.28 2.36 0.09
N ALA A 23 -9.38 1.91 -1.16
CA ALA A 23 -9.13 0.53 -1.52
C ALA A 23 -7.70 0.42 -2.06
N LEU A 24 -6.98 -0.57 -1.55
CA LEU A 24 -5.58 -0.84 -1.85
C LEU A 24 -5.45 -2.29 -2.30
N LYS A 25 -4.66 -2.50 -3.34
CA LYS A 25 -4.23 -3.81 -3.84
C LYS A 25 -2.72 -3.77 -3.97
N TRP A 26 -2.01 -4.74 -3.41
CA TRP A 26 -0.57 -4.88 -3.63
C TRP A 26 -0.21 -6.34 -3.83
N LYS A 27 0.90 -6.59 -4.53
CA LYS A 27 1.38 -7.94 -4.76
C LYS A 27 2.75 -8.10 -4.12
N ASP A 28 2.81 -8.89 -3.05
CA ASP A 28 4.08 -9.41 -2.54
C ASP A 28 4.26 -10.84 -3.07
N LYS A 29 4.20 -11.88 -2.22
CA LYS A 29 4.11 -13.28 -2.69
C LYS A 29 2.72 -13.65 -3.24
N ARG A 30 1.70 -12.91 -2.83
CA ARG A 30 0.29 -13.07 -3.22
C ARG A 30 -0.32 -11.69 -3.41
N GLU A 31 -1.42 -11.62 -4.14
CA GLU A 31 -2.23 -10.41 -4.20
C GLU A 31 -2.96 -10.23 -2.87
N VAL A 32 -2.78 -9.07 -2.25
CA VAL A 32 -3.44 -8.69 -1.01
C VAL A 32 -4.28 -7.46 -1.29
N PHE A 33 -5.50 -7.46 -0.74
CA PHE A 33 -6.46 -6.38 -0.86
C PHE A 33 -6.74 -5.82 0.53
N MET A 34 -6.78 -4.50 0.65
CA MET A 34 -7.13 -3.80 1.87
C MET A 34 -8.16 -2.73 1.56
N LEU A 35 -9.19 -2.63 2.41
CA LEU A 35 -10.14 -1.53 2.39
C LEU A 35 -10.02 -0.78 3.71
N THR A 36 -9.79 0.52 3.66
CA THR A 36 -9.66 1.37 4.85
C THR A 36 -10.51 2.63 4.73
N THR A 37 -10.98 3.15 5.85
CA THR A 37 -11.63 4.46 5.96
C THR A 37 -10.62 5.60 6.09
N MET A 38 -9.32 5.27 6.17
CA MET A 38 -8.23 6.23 6.11
C MET A 38 -8.22 6.85 4.70
N HIS A 39 -8.86 8.00 4.57
CA HIS A 39 -9.12 8.70 3.31
C HIS A 39 -7.88 9.36 2.70
N ASN A 40 -6.71 9.21 3.35
CA ASN A 40 -5.52 9.89 2.90
C ASN A 40 -4.81 9.09 1.81
N SER A 41 -4.95 9.54 0.55
CA SER A 41 -4.22 9.03 -0.61
C SER A 41 -2.80 9.60 -0.71
N GLU A 42 -2.32 10.25 0.35
CA GLU A 42 -0.96 10.75 0.43
C GLU A 42 0.04 9.61 0.25
N VAL A 43 1.00 9.86 -0.64
CA VAL A 43 2.08 8.93 -0.97
C VAL A 43 3.36 9.49 -0.37
N SER A 44 4.09 8.67 0.39
CA SER A 44 5.41 9.02 0.90
C SER A 44 6.48 8.20 0.20
N GLY A 45 7.62 8.86 -0.06
CA GLY A 45 8.84 8.20 -0.49
C GLY A 45 9.29 7.23 0.58
N THR A 46 9.58 5.99 0.19
CA THR A 46 10.01 4.96 1.15
C THR A 46 11.52 5.02 1.42
N GLY A 47 12.25 5.92 0.76
CA GLY A 47 13.71 5.95 0.76
C GLY A 47 14.35 4.72 0.10
N LYS A 48 13.54 3.79 -0.44
CA LYS A 48 14.01 2.63 -1.17
C LYS A 48 13.99 2.95 -2.66
N ILE A 49 15.13 2.78 -3.31
CA ILE A 49 15.26 2.92 -4.75
C ILE A 49 14.96 1.56 -5.37
N ASP A 50 14.07 1.55 -6.35
CA ASP A 50 13.83 0.38 -7.17
C ASP A 50 15.10 0.09 -7.99
N LYS A 51 15.61 -1.15 -7.92
CA LYS A 51 16.86 -1.52 -8.59
C LYS A 51 16.72 -1.60 -10.10
N ASP A 52 15.51 -1.86 -10.60
CA ASP A 52 15.26 -2.11 -12.01
C ASP A 52 14.94 -0.79 -12.74
N THR A 53 14.15 0.10 -12.11
CA THR A 53 13.80 1.40 -12.70
C THR A 53 14.69 2.56 -12.26
N GLY A 54 15.42 2.42 -11.15
CA GLY A 54 16.21 3.50 -10.56
C GLY A 54 15.37 4.61 -9.91
N GLU A 55 14.04 4.45 -9.87
CA GLU A 55 13.14 5.42 -9.28
C GLU A 55 12.92 5.15 -7.78
N GLU A 56 12.63 6.21 -7.02
CA GLU A 56 12.27 6.04 -5.62
C GLU A 56 10.90 5.37 -5.51
N LYS A 57 10.85 4.25 -4.79
CA LYS A 57 9.62 3.55 -4.47
C LYS A 57 8.75 4.42 -3.57
N ARG A 58 7.58 4.80 -4.08
CA ARG A 58 6.58 5.57 -3.35
C ARG A 58 5.44 4.67 -2.91
N ASN A 59 5.07 4.75 -1.64
CA ASN A 59 3.98 3.96 -1.07
C ASN A 59 2.95 4.89 -0.43
N LEU A 60 1.70 4.46 -0.40
CA LEU A 60 0.67 5.16 0.36
C LEU A 60 1.00 5.18 1.85
N ILE A 61 0.77 6.31 2.50
CA ILE A 61 0.96 6.43 3.96
C ILE A 61 0.07 5.40 4.67
N ALA A 62 -1.17 5.21 4.22
CA ALA A 62 -2.07 4.20 4.78
C ALA A 62 -1.52 2.75 4.65
N PHE A 63 -0.78 2.46 3.58
CA PHE A 63 -0.10 1.16 3.42
C PHE A 63 1.05 1.04 4.42
N TRP A 64 1.88 2.09 4.54
CA TRP A 64 3.03 2.11 5.43
C TRP A 64 2.65 2.06 6.91
N THR A 65 1.64 2.84 7.33
CA THR A 65 1.09 2.79 8.68
C THR A 65 0.54 1.41 8.96
N THR A 66 -0.21 0.81 8.04
CA THR A 66 -0.70 -0.56 8.21
C THR A 66 0.47 -1.52 8.42
N MET A 67 1.42 -1.59 7.50
CA MET A 67 2.57 -2.51 7.62
C MET A 67 3.37 -2.34 8.93
N ASN A 68 3.59 -1.11 9.39
CA ASN A 68 4.31 -0.85 10.64
C ASN A 68 3.45 -1.07 11.89
N THR A 69 2.16 -0.76 11.83
CA THR A 69 1.23 -0.93 12.97
C THR A 69 0.94 -2.40 13.22
N TRP A 70 0.91 -3.25 12.18
CA TRP A 70 0.88 -4.71 12.37
C TRP A 70 2.16 -5.24 13.02
N GLY A 71 3.30 -4.54 12.93
CA GLY A 71 4.50 -4.84 13.72
C GLY A 71 4.40 -4.38 15.18
N LEU A 72 3.63 -3.34 15.46
CA LEU A 72 3.39 -2.81 16.81
C LEU A 72 2.27 -3.52 17.57
N LEU A 73 1.31 -4.14 16.88
CA LEU A 73 0.28 -4.99 17.51
C LEU A 73 0.80 -6.37 17.97
N ILE A 74 2.08 -6.66 17.75
CA ILE A 74 2.80 -7.82 18.33
C ILE A 74 3.78 -7.39 19.44
N ALA A 75 3.76 -6.14 19.88
CA ALA A 75 4.43 -5.72 21.10
C ALA A 75 3.41 -5.80 22.26
N PRO A 76 3.56 -6.76 23.19
CA PRO A 76 2.75 -6.75 24.40
C PRO A 76 3.26 -5.64 25.32
N ILE A 77 2.41 -4.66 25.60
CA ILE A 77 2.38 -3.94 26.88
C ILE A 77 0.92 -3.77 27.28
#